data_AF-A0A8T6DND6-F1
#
_entry.id   AF-A0A8T6DND6-F1
#
_cell.length_a   1.000
_cell.length_b   1.000
_cell.length_c   1.000
_cell.angle_alpha   90.00
_cell.angle_beta   90.00
_cell.angle_gamma   90.00
#
_symmetry.space_group_name_H-M   'P 1'
#
loop_
_entity.id
_entity.type
_entity.pdbx_description
1 polymer ?
#
loop_
_entity_poly.entity_id
_entity_poly.type
_entity_poly.pdbx_seq_one_letter_code
_entity_poly.pdbx_strand_id
1 'polypeptide(L)'
;MIYSKEYAGREWEVILPIRDTLADYAENIAEAIAVLSTVEERSQMDVYYDLLGMGSDIIRVRSLNGMASQRLSLRSSAELLNDTYGMIASAARAAEETKAAYRGSMSSEVVEYLDRVHPLPGLPEGYGITLHSPVPAGFGTQGDFGDDVLPPFPRQVTTKLASALKHSELAVSDFNAEGSLEPFLAVVDNGVSANLCNSVAELAKNGRGVDIDLTWADVRPVNVIAYSFRFSESSADILAEAAKIFSRRDPSF
;
A
#
# COMPACT_ATOMS: atom_id res chain seq x y z
N MET A 1 27.73 -3.53 -15.27
CA MET A 1 28.37 -3.86 -13.98
C MET A 1 28.25 -5.35 -13.81
N ILE A 2 29.33 -6.03 -13.41
CA ILE A 2 29.32 -7.48 -13.19
C ILE A 2 29.11 -7.74 -11.71
N TYR A 3 28.20 -8.63 -11.36
CA TYR A 3 27.92 -9.06 -10.00
C TYR A 3 28.10 -10.57 -9.90
N SER A 4 28.97 -11.02 -8.99
CA SER A 4 29.25 -12.44 -8.77
C SER A 4 28.93 -12.83 -7.33
N LYS A 5 28.30 -14.00 -7.14
CA LYS A 5 27.94 -14.53 -5.83
C LYS A 5 28.03 -16.05 -5.81
N GLU A 6 28.64 -16.60 -4.77
CA GLU A 6 28.58 -18.04 -4.50
C GLU A 6 27.24 -18.39 -3.83
N TYR A 7 26.53 -19.35 -4.40
CA TYR A 7 25.27 -19.87 -3.87
C TYR A 7 25.15 -21.36 -4.15
N ALA A 8 24.79 -22.14 -3.13
CA ALA A 8 24.71 -23.60 -3.19
C ALA A 8 25.98 -24.31 -3.72
N GLY A 9 27.16 -23.76 -3.40
CA GLY A 9 28.46 -24.32 -3.81
C GLY A 9 28.81 -24.12 -5.29
N ARG A 10 28.10 -23.22 -5.99
CA ARG A 10 28.38 -22.78 -7.35
C ARG A 10 28.52 -21.26 -7.40
N GLU A 11 29.48 -20.78 -8.19
CA GLU A 11 29.60 -19.35 -8.49
C GLU A 11 28.61 -18.96 -9.59
N TRP A 12 27.83 -17.91 -9.32
CA TRP A 12 26.88 -17.32 -10.25
C TRP A 12 27.32 -15.91 -10.60
N GLU A 13 27.15 -15.53 -11.86
CA GLU A 13 27.51 -14.22 -12.39
C GLU A 13 26.32 -13.61 -13.13
N VAL A 14 26.07 -12.31 -12.90
CA VAL A 14 25.03 -11.53 -13.56
C VAL A 14 25.60 -10.21 -14.05
N ILE A 15 25.29 -9.85 -15.29
CA ILE A 15 25.65 -8.56 -15.87
C ILE A 15 24.45 -7.63 -15.78
N LEU A 16 24.58 -6.55 -15.01
CA LEU A 16 23.56 -5.52 -14.89
C LEU A 16 23.94 -4.28 -15.70
N PRO A 17 23.08 -3.81 -16.62
CA PRO A 17 23.33 -2.59 -17.37
C PRO A 17 23.29 -1.38 -16.42
N ILE A 18 24.22 -0.45 -16.61
CA ILE A 18 24.36 0.74 -15.74
C ILE A 18 23.41 1.86 -16.17
N ARG A 19 22.90 1.81 -17.40
CA ARG A 19 22.00 2.80 -18.00
C ARG A 19 20.89 2.08 -18.76
N ASP A 20 19.67 2.60 -18.64
CA ASP A 20 18.49 2.16 -19.36
C ASP A 20 18.51 2.53 -20.85
N THR A 21 19.36 3.48 -21.24
CA THR A 21 19.52 3.93 -22.64
C THR A 21 20.39 3.01 -23.51
N LEU A 22 20.91 1.90 -22.97
CA LEU A 22 21.76 0.98 -23.73
C LEU A 22 20.91 0.11 -24.67
N ALA A 23 21.41 -0.13 -25.89
CA ALA A 23 20.66 -0.86 -26.92
C ALA A 23 20.34 -2.31 -26.52
N ASP A 24 21.20 -2.91 -25.69
CA ASP A 24 21.12 -4.27 -25.16
C ASP A 24 20.54 -4.31 -23.73
N TYR A 25 19.96 -3.20 -23.24
CA TYR A 25 19.42 -3.13 -21.88
C TYR A 25 18.40 -4.24 -21.60
N ALA A 26 17.42 -4.42 -22.51
CA ALA A 26 16.36 -5.40 -22.34
C ALA A 26 16.90 -6.85 -22.34
N GLU A 27 17.88 -7.15 -23.18
CA GLU A 27 18.49 -8.48 -23.26
C GLU A 27 19.29 -8.80 -21.99
N ASN A 28 20.10 -7.86 -21.51
CA ASN A 28 20.87 -8.02 -20.28
C ASN A 28 19.95 -8.19 -19.04
N ILE A 29 18.85 -7.44 -18.96
CA ILE A 29 17.87 -7.60 -17.87
C ILE A 29 17.17 -8.96 -17.96
N ALA A 30 16.79 -9.41 -19.16
CA ALA A 30 16.19 -10.72 -19.35
C ALA A 30 17.13 -11.86 -18.94
N GLU A 31 18.42 -11.75 -19.26
CA GLU A 31 19.45 -12.71 -18.84
C GLU A 31 19.62 -12.71 -17.32
N ALA A 32 19.67 -11.54 -16.68
CA ALA A 32 19.71 -11.43 -15.22
C ALA A 32 18.51 -12.12 -14.54
N ILE A 33 17.30 -11.93 -15.06
CA ILE A 33 16.08 -12.59 -14.56
C ILE A 33 16.16 -14.10 -14.76
N ALA A 34 16.68 -14.58 -15.90
CA ALA A 34 16.82 -16.01 -16.17
C ALA A 34 17.80 -16.69 -15.19
N VAL A 35 18.91 -16.03 -14.87
CA VAL A 35 19.85 -16.51 -13.85
C VAL A 35 19.18 -16.57 -12.48
N LEU A 36 18.52 -15.50 -12.04
CA LEU A 36 17.81 -15.45 -10.76
C LEU A 36 16.72 -16.53 -10.66
N SER A 37 15.92 -16.71 -11.72
CA SER A 37 14.89 -17.76 -11.81
C SER A 37 15.47 -19.16 -11.62
N THR A 38 16.66 -19.41 -12.17
CA THR A 38 17.36 -20.70 -12.00
C THR A 38 17.87 -20.88 -10.58
N VAL A 39 18.42 -19.83 -9.97
CA VAL A 39 18.95 -19.85 -8.60
C VAL A 39 17.85 -19.99 -7.55
N GLU A 40 16.73 -19.31 -7.75
CA GLU A 40 15.60 -19.26 -6.81
C GLU A 40 14.58 -20.39 -7.00
N GLU A 41 14.70 -21.19 -8.05
CA GLU A 41 13.73 -22.24 -8.42
C GLU A 41 12.29 -21.68 -8.59
N ARG A 42 12.18 -20.44 -9.09
CA ARG A 42 10.91 -19.72 -9.32
C ARG A 42 10.75 -19.37 -10.80
N SER A 43 9.53 -19.07 -11.24
CA SER A 43 9.31 -18.66 -12.63
C SER A 43 9.96 -17.29 -12.91
N GLN A 44 10.42 -17.06 -14.14
CA GLN A 44 10.95 -15.76 -14.56
C GLN A 44 9.94 -14.63 -14.37
N MET A 45 8.64 -14.92 -14.53
CA MET A 45 7.57 -13.94 -14.30
C MET A 45 7.47 -13.57 -12.82
N ASP A 46 7.57 -14.54 -11.90
CA ASP A 46 7.54 -14.26 -10.47
C ASP A 46 8.75 -13.41 -10.06
N VAL A 47 9.95 -13.74 -10.55
CA VAL A 47 11.16 -12.95 -10.31
C VAL A 47 11.01 -11.54 -10.88
N TYR A 48 10.52 -11.40 -12.11
CA TYR A 48 10.28 -10.10 -12.73
C TYR A 48 9.34 -9.22 -11.91
N TYR A 49 8.19 -9.76 -11.47
CA TYR A 49 7.25 -9.01 -10.62
C TYR A 49 7.84 -8.66 -9.25
N ASP A 50 8.69 -9.53 -8.69
CA ASP A 50 9.41 -9.26 -7.44
C ASP A 50 10.39 -8.09 -7.61
N LEU A 51 11.17 -8.10 -8.69
CA LEU A 51 12.08 -7.01 -9.04
C LEU A 51 11.35 -5.67 -9.28
N LEU A 52 10.16 -5.71 -9.90
CA LEU A 52 9.29 -4.53 -10.01
C LEU A 52 8.81 -4.04 -8.63
N GLY A 53 8.70 -4.95 -7.66
CA GLY A 53 8.27 -4.67 -6.28
C GLY A 53 9.38 -4.17 -5.36
N MET A 54 10.65 -4.50 -5.62
CA MET A 54 11.78 -4.14 -4.74
C MET A 54 11.88 -2.64 -4.42
N GLY A 55 11.54 -1.80 -5.40
CA GLY A 55 11.54 -0.33 -5.26
C GLY A 55 10.21 0.27 -4.81
N SER A 56 9.22 -0.54 -4.43
CA SER A 56 7.87 -0.07 -4.13
C SER A 56 7.35 -0.64 -2.81
N ASP A 57 6.66 0.19 -2.04
CA ASP A 57 5.77 -0.34 -1.02
C ASP A 57 4.55 -0.97 -1.74
N ILE A 58 4.11 -2.14 -1.29
CA ILE A 58 3.04 -2.90 -1.92
C ILE A 58 1.79 -2.83 -1.05
N ILE A 59 0.66 -2.48 -1.67
CA ILE A 59 -0.63 -2.36 -1.00
C ILE A 59 -1.60 -3.32 -1.67
N ARG A 60 -2.04 -4.36 -0.96
CA ARG A 60 -3.00 -5.35 -1.48
C ARG A 60 -4.35 -5.15 -0.82
N VAL A 61 -5.40 -5.01 -1.60
CA VAL A 61 -6.79 -4.88 -1.13
C VAL A 61 -7.62 -6.00 -1.74
N ARG A 62 -8.23 -6.85 -0.92
CA ARG A 62 -8.99 -8.02 -1.36
C ARG A 62 -10.39 -8.03 -0.78
N SER A 63 -11.39 -8.22 -1.64
CA SER A 63 -12.77 -8.44 -1.22
C SER A 63 -12.96 -9.87 -0.72
N LEU A 64 -13.59 -10.07 0.45
CA LEU A 64 -13.90 -11.41 0.95
C LEU A 64 -14.98 -12.11 0.12
N ASN A 65 -15.98 -11.39 -0.35
CA ASN A 65 -17.00 -11.89 -1.27
C ASN A 65 -16.35 -12.38 -2.58
N GLY A 66 -15.48 -11.57 -3.16
CA GLY A 66 -14.76 -11.93 -4.37
C GLY A 66 -13.79 -13.11 -4.16
N MET A 67 -13.18 -13.23 -2.97
CA MET A 67 -12.34 -14.38 -2.61
C MET A 67 -13.16 -15.67 -2.57
N ALA A 68 -14.37 -15.62 -1.99
CA ALA A 68 -15.28 -16.76 -1.95
C ALA A 68 -15.76 -17.19 -3.35
N SER A 69 -16.05 -16.23 -4.24
CA SER A 69 -16.47 -16.50 -5.63
C SER A 69 -15.32 -16.64 -6.63
N GLN A 70 -14.08 -16.41 -6.19
CA GLN A 70 -12.86 -16.25 -7.00
C GLN A 70 -12.95 -15.21 -8.14
N ARG A 71 -13.99 -14.36 -8.16
CA ARG A 71 -14.26 -13.39 -9.22
C ARG A 71 -15.11 -12.24 -8.68
N LEU A 72 -14.84 -11.01 -9.14
CA LEU A 72 -15.72 -9.86 -8.97
C LEU A 72 -16.49 -9.53 -10.25
N SER A 73 -17.68 -8.96 -10.09
CA SER A 73 -18.41 -8.36 -11.20
C SER A 73 -17.70 -7.08 -11.66
N LEU A 74 -17.88 -6.67 -12.93
CA LEU A 74 -17.26 -5.42 -13.43
C LEU A 74 -17.64 -4.20 -12.58
N ARG A 75 -18.89 -4.14 -12.11
CA ARG A 75 -19.36 -3.10 -11.19
C ARG A 75 -18.58 -3.13 -9.87
N SER A 76 -18.50 -4.30 -9.25
CA SER A 76 -17.78 -4.50 -7.99
C SER A 76 -16.28 -4.22 -8.11
N SER A 77 -15.67 -4.52 -9.26
CA SER A 77 -14.28 -4.16 -9.55
C SER A 77 -14.09 -2.65 -9.64
N ALA A 78 -15.04 -1.93 -10.25
CA ALA A 78 -14.99 -0.47 -10.32
C ALA A 78 -15.18 0.18 -8.95
N GLU A 79 -16.12 -0.34 -8.14
CA GLU A 79 -16.33 0.07 -6.74
C GLU A 79 -15.05 -0.17 -5.92
N LEU A 80 -14.48 -1.38 -5.99
CA LEU A 80 -13.23 -1.73 -5.30
C LEU A 80 -12.09 -0.77 -5.64
N LEU A 81 -11.92 -0.43 -6.93
CA LEU A 81 -10.90 0.50 -7.38
C LEU A 81 -11.14 1.93 -6.87
N ASN A 82 -12.38 2.41 -6.96
CA ASN A 82 -12.77 3.74 -6.49
C ASN A 82 -12.55 3.89 -4.97
N ASP A 83 -12.97 2.90 -4.19
CA ASP A 83 -12.88 2.95 -2.74
C ASP A 83 -11.43 2.78 -2.28
N THR A 84 -10.65 1.96 -2.98
CA THR A 84 -9.19 1.86 -2.79
C THR A 84 -8.51 3.20 -3.09
N TYR A 85 -8.86 3.86 -4.20
CA TYR A 85 -8.33 5.19 -4.52
C TYR A 85 -8.61 6.20 -3.40
N GLY A 86 -9.85 6.24 -2.89
CA GLY A 86 -10.22 7.13 -1.77
C GLY A 86 -9.42 6.83 -0.50
N MET A 87 -9.18 5.55 -0.20
CA MET A 87 -8.35 5.14 0.93
C MET A 87 -6.90 5.65 0.78
N ILE A 88 -6.26 5.42 -0.36
CA ILE A 88 -4.88 5.87 -0.61
C ILE A 88 -4.80 7.41 -0.61
N ALA A 89 -5.74 8.09 -1.26
CA ALA A 89 -5.80 9.55 -1.29
C ALA A 89 -5.94 10.15 0.12
N SER A 90 -6.75 9.53 0.98
CA SER A 90 -6.88 9.98 2.38
C SER A 90 -5.58 9.81 3.18
N ALA A 91 -4.86 8.71 2.99
CA ALA A 91 -3.56 8.50 3.62
C ALA A 91 -2.49 9.47 3.11
N ALA A 92 -2.51 9.80 1.82
CA ALA A 92 -1.57 10.75 1.23
C ALA A 92 -1.77 12.16 1.81
N ARG A 93 -3.03 12.59 1.95
CA ARG A 93 -3.34 13.88 2.61
C ARG A 93 -2.97 13.87 4.09
N ALA A 94 -3.14 12.74 4.78
CA ALA A 94 -2.73 12.57 6.17
C ALA A 94 -1.21 12.49 6.36
N ALA A 95 -0.44 12.18 5.33
CA ALA A 95 1.01 12.26 5.35
C ALA A 95 1.50 13.71 5.35
N GLU A 96 0.79 14.62 4.66
CA GLU A 96 1.05 16.06 4.72
C GLU A 96 0.58 16.68 6.05
N GLU A 97 -0.68 16.44 6.40
CA GLU A 97 -1.31 17.04 7.56
C GLU A 97 -2.50 16.19 8.03
N THR A 98 -2.50 15.75 9.28
CA THR A 98 -3.59 14.95 9.86
C THR A 98 -4.80 15.82 10.16
N LYS A 99 -5.97 15.45 9.63
CA LYS A 99 -7.25 16.14 9.84
C LYS A 99 -8.38 15.16 10.04
N ALA A 100 -9.38 15.56 10.82
CA ALA A 100 -10.60 14.77 11.00
C ALA A 100 -11.33 14.59 9.66
N ALA A 101 -11.32 15.57 8.77
CA ALA A 101 -11.87 15.45 7.43
C ALA A 101 -11.04 16.23 6.42
N TYR A 102 -11.04 15.78 5.16
CA TYR A 102 -10.41 16.49 4.06
C TYR A 102 -11.45 17.00 3.09
N ARG A 103 -11.45 18.32 2.87
CA ARG A 103 -12.30 19.02 1.91
C ARG A 103 -11.44 19.77 0.89
N GLY A 104 -12.01 20.06 -0.27
CA GLY A 104 -11.32 20.78 -1.34
C GLY A 104 -10.27 19.97 -2.09
N SER A 105 -9.57 20.64 -2.99
CA SER A 105 -8.56 20.05 -3.86
C SER A 105 -7.38 19.47 -3.07
N MET A 106 -6.75 18.45 -3.64
CA MET A 106 -5.49 17.91 -3.15
C MET A 106 -4.33 18.85 -3.51
N SER A 107 -3.24 18.79 -2.76
CA SER A 107 -1.99 19.46 -3.11
C SER A 107 -1.42 18.87 -4.41
N SER A 108 -0.46 19.58 -5.02
CA SER A 108 0.27 19.04 -6.18
C SER A 108 1.10 17.81 -5.83
N GLU A 109 1.66 17.75 -4.61
CA GLU A 109 2.46 16.60 -4.16
C GLU A 109 1.60 15.34 -4.00
N VAL A 110 0.39 15.46 -3.43
CA VAL A 110 -0.56 14.34 -3.33
C VAL A 110 -1.03 13.88 -4.72
N VAL A 111 -1.32 14.82 -5.62
CA VAL A 111 -1.73 14.47 -7.00
C VAL A 111 -0.59 13.74 -7.72
N GLU A 112 0.63 14.29 -7.69
CA GLU A 112 1.80 13.68 -8.32
C GLU A 112 2.11 12.30 -7.73
N TYR A 113 1.94 12.12 -6.42
CA TYR A 113 2.05 10.82 -5.78
C TYR A 113 1.02 9.83 -6.33
N LEU A 114 -0.27 10.20 -6.36
CA LEU A 114 -1.34 9.33 -6.85
C LEU A 114 -1.16 8.95 -8.33
N ASP A 115 -0.63 9.86 -9.15
CA ASP A 115 -0.32 9.62 -10.56
C ASP A 115 0.83 8.60 -10.75
N ARG A 116 1.68 8.40 -9.72
CA ARG A 116 2.78 7.43 -9.73
C ARG A 116 2.41 6.09 -9.09
N VAL A 117 1.30 6.02 -8.37
CA VAL A 117 0.79 4.77 -7.80
C VAL A 117 0.10 4.00 -8.92
N HIS A 118 0.55 2.77 -9.17
CA HIS A 118 0.05 1.97 -10.28
C HIS A 118 -0.44 0.61 -9.81
N PRO A 119 -1.58 0.12 -10.33
CA PRO A 119 -1.95 -1.28 -10.17
C PRO A 119 -0.91 -2.19 -10.82
N LEU A 120 -0.50 -3.24 -10.10
CA LEU A 120 0.37 -4.26 -10.68
C LEU A 120 -0.43 -5.13 -11.66
N PRO A 121 0.05 -5.34 -12.90
CA PRO A 121 -0.55 -6.32 -13.80
C PRO A 121 -0.40 -7.73 -13.24
N GLY A 122 -1.45 -8.57 -13.35
CA GLY A 122 -1.27 -10.02 -13.35
C GLY A 122 -1.39 -10.77 -12.02
N LEU A 123 -2.14 -10.29 -11.02
CA LEU A 123 -2.53 -11.18 -9.92
C LEU A 123 -3.63 -12.17 -10.35
N PRO A 124 -3.53 -13.46 -9.98
CA PRO A 124 -4.56 -14.48 -10.26
C PRO A 124 -5.90 -14.21 -9.57
N GLU A 125 -5.91 -13.34 -8.58
CA GLU A 125 -7.04 -13.10 -7.72
C GLU A 125 -7.92 -12.00 -8.34
N GLY A 126 -8.83 -12.39 -9.24
CA GLY A 126 -9.84 -11.52 -9.88
C GLY A 126 -10.83 -10.86 -8.90
N TYR A 127 -10.43 -10.72 -7.64
CA TYR A 127 -11.17 -10.21 -6.50
C TYR A 127 -10.37 -9.25 -5.60
N GLY A 128 -9.16 -8.87 -6.02
CA GLY A 128 -8.34 -7.89 -5.33
C GLY A 128 -7.63 -6.93 -6.28
N ILE A 129 -7.06 -5.89 -5.71
CA ILE A 129 -6.20 -4.92 -6.37
C ILE A 129 -4.88 -4.90 -5.60
N THR A 130 -3.76 -4.91 -6.33
CA THR A 130 -2.44 -4.65 -5.73
C THR A 130 -1.86 -3.41 -6.37
N LEU A 131 -1.45 -2.48 -5.53
CA LEU A 131 -0.86 -1.22 -5.92
C LEU A 131 0.62 -1.21 -5.58
N HIS A 132 1.43 -0.67 -6.49
CA HIS A 132 2.82 -0.29 -6.25
C HIS A 132 2.86 1.19 -5.91
N SER A 133 3.44 1.51 -4.75
CA SER A 133 3.81 2.86 -4.34
C SER A 133 5.32 3.02 -4.45
N PRO A 134 5.85 3.61 -5.55
CA PRO A 134 7.29 3.64 -5.79
C PRO A 134 8.00 4.48 -4.73
N VAL A 135 8.95 3.85 -4.02
CA VAL A 135 9.80 4.50 -3.02
C VAL A 135 11.18 4.74 -3.63
N PRO A 136 11.60 6.01 -3.80
CA PRO A 136 12.94 6.30 -4.29
C PRO A 136 14.01 5.61 -3.42
N ALA A 137 14.90 4.86 -4.08
CA ALA A 137 16.09 4.31 -3.44
C ALA A 137 16.85 5.45 -2.76
N GLY A 138 17.19 5.28 -1.49
CA GLY A 138 18.03 6.25 -0.81
C GLY A 138 19.42 6.21 -1.43
N PHE A 139 19.91 7.33 -1.96
CA PHE A 139 21.34 7.49 -2.23
C PHE A 139 22.06 7.64 -0.88
N GLY A 140 22.38 6.51 -0.26
CA GLY A 140 23.13 6.46 0.99
C GLY A 140 23.64 5.04 1.21
N THR A 141 24.95 4.90 1.39
CA THR A 141 25.58 3.66 1.86
C THR A 141 24.86 3.19 3.11
N GLN A 142 24.55 1.88 3.20
CA GLN A 142 23.96 1.26 4.39
C GLN A 142 24.66 1.80 5.65
N GLY A 143 23.96 2.62 6.43
CA GLY A 143 24.45 3.15 7.71
C GLY A 143 24.43 4.66 7.93
N ASP A 144 24.12 5.51 6.93
CA ASP A 144 24.29 6.98 7.09
C ASP A 144 22.98 7.80 7.16
N PHE A 145 21.82 7.14 7.22
CA PHE A 145 20.58 7.84 7.58
C PHE A 145 20.55 7.96 9.11
N GLY A 146 21.02 9.09 9.63
CA GLY A 146 20.66 9.50 10.98
C GLY A 146 19.13 9.52 11.12
N ASP A 147 18.61 9.25 12.31
CA ASP A 147 17.19 9.20 12.65
C ASP A 147 16.39 10.49 12.29
N ASP A 148 17.08 11.56 11.87
CA ASP A 148 16.53 12.90 11.58
C ASP A 148 16.12 13.17 10.11
N VAL A 149 16.35 12.24 9.17
CA VAL A 149 15.89 12.44 7.77
C VAL A 149 14.50 11.85 7.58
N LEU A 150 13.51 12.71 7.36
CA LEU A 150 12.16 12.29 7.00
C LEU A 150 12.20 11.35 5.78
N PRO A 151 11.46 10.22 5.83
CA PRO A 151 11.43 9.29 4.70
C PRO A 151 10.79 9.94 3.46
N PRO A 152 11.02 9.41 2.25
CA PRO A 152 10.37 9.92 1.04
C PRO A 152 8.84 9.95 1.17
N PHE A 153 8.18 10.90 0.54
CA PHE A 153 6.72 11.07 0.63
C PHE A 153 5.92 9.76 0.40
N PRO A 154 6.21 8.93 -0.63
CA PRO A 154 5.55 7.62 -0.79
C PRO A 154 5.61 6.72 0.45
N ARG A 155 6.76 6.69 1.13
CA ARG A 155 6.94 5.93 2.37
C ARG A 155 6.16 6.55 3.53
N GLN A 156 6.07 7.87 3.59
CA GLN A 156 5.23 8.56 4.57
C GLN A 156 3.75 8.20 4.38
N VAL A 157 3.27 8.15 3.13
CA VAL A 157 1.91 7.71 2.80
C VAL A 157 1.64 6.29 3.29
N THR A 158 2.47 5.31 2.92
CA THR A 158 2.24 3.91 3.32
C THR A 158 2.31 3.74 4.84
N THR A 159 3.22 4.45 5.51
CA THR A 159 3.33 4.48 6.99
C THR A 159 2.08 5.08 7.63
N LYS A 160 1.59 6.18 7.08
CA LYS A 160 0.38 6.83 7.56
C LYS A 160 -0.85 5.95 7.33
N LEU A 161 -0.93 5.27 6.18
CA LEU A 161 -1.97 4.29 5.90
C LEU A 161 -1.95 3.14 6.91
N ALA A 162 -0.79 2.53 7.16
CA ALA A 162 -0.64 1.46 8.14
C ALA A 162 -1.09 1.90 9.54
N SER A 163 -0.65 3.08 9.96
CA SER A 163 -1.05 3.70 11.24
C SER A 163 -2.56 3.91 11.31
N ALA A 164 -3.15 4.51 10.28
CA ALA A 164 -4.56 4.86 10.30
C ALA A 164 -5.48 3.63 10.22
N LEU A 165 -5.10 2.60 9.45
CA LEU A 165 -5.81 1.32 9.41
C LEU A 165 -5.72 0.60 10.76
N LYS A 166 -4.53 0.59 11.39
CA LYS A 166 -4.37 -0.04 12.71
C LYS A 166 -5.26 0.62 13.76
N HIS A 167 -5.27 1.94 13.81
CA HIS A 167 -6.07 2.68 14.78
C HIS A 167 -7.57 2.63 14.48
N SER A 168 -7.96 2.49 13.21
CA SER A 168 -9.35 2.24 12.83
C SER A 168 -9.82 0.85 13.30
N GLU A 169 -9.00 -0.19 13.14
CA GLU A 169 -9.29 -1.54 13.63
C GLU A 169 -9.46 -1.57 15.15
N LEU A 170 -8.55 -0.91 15.88
CA LEU A 170 -8.64 -0.76 17.34
C LEU A 170 -9.92 0.00 17.75
N ALA A 171 -10.22 1.14 17.11
CA ALA A 171 -11.41 1.91 17.44
C ALA A 171 -12.72 1.17 17.14
N VAL A 172 -12.76 0.32 16.10
CA VAL A 172 -13.90 -0.59 15.85
C VAL A 172 -14.00 -1.65 16.95
N SER A 173 -12.87 -2.22 17.39
CA SER A 173 -12.84 -3.17 18.49
C SER A 173 -13.37 -2.55 19.79
N ASP A 174 -12.91 -1.34 20.13
CA ASP A 174 -13.33 -0.61 21.32
C ASP A 174 -14.82 -0.26 21.27
N PHE A 175 -15.33 0.18 20.11
CA PHE A 175 -16.76 0.42 19.93
C PHE A 175 -17.60 -0.84 20.18
N ASN A 176 -17.15 -2.01 19.71
CA ASN A 176 -17.86 -3.26 19.96
C ASN A 176 -17.86 -3.67 21.45
N ALA A 177 -16.83 -3.28 22.21
CA ALA A 177 -16.73 -3.57 23.63
C ALA A 177 -17.52 -2.58 24.50
N GLU A 178 -17.45 -1.29 24.19
CA GLU A 178 -17.93 -0.20 25.06
C GLU A 178 -19.15 0.57 24.51
N GLY A 179 -19.44 0.42 23.21
CA GLY A 179 -20.53 1.15 22.53
C GLY A 179 -20.26 2.64 22.33
N SER A 180 -19.03 3.11 22.58
CA SER A 180 -18.64 4.52 22.49
C SER A 180 -17.84 4.83 21.22
N LEU A 181 -18.16 5.94 20.56
CA LEU A 181 -17.41 6.47 19.41
C LEU A 181 -16.32 7.47 19.83
N GLU A 182 -16.13 7.70 21.13
CA GLU A 182 -15.06 8.57 21.63
C GLU A 182 -13.64 8.13 21.21
N PRO A 183 -13.28 6.83 21.15
CA PRO A 183 -11.96 6.39 20.72
C PRO A 183 -11.59 6.86 19.31
N PHE A 184 -12.56 7.02 18.40
CA PHE A 184 -12.31 7.54 17.05
C PHE A 184 -11.76 8.97 17.07
N LEU A 185 -12.11 9.77 18.07
CA LEU A 185 -11.66 11.17 18.15
C LEU A 185 -10.19 11.27 18.57
N ALA A 186 -9.71 10.30 19.35
CA ALA A 186 -8.32 10.27 19.83
C ALA A 186 -7.33 9.81 18.75
N VAL A 187 -7.80 9.33 17.60
CA VAL A 187 -6.94 8.70 16.57
C VAL A 187 -6.76 9.56 15.31
N VAL A 188 -7.24 10.80 15.29
CA VAL A 188 -7.05 11.73 14.16
C VAL A 188 -5.57 11.96 13.87
N ASP A 189 -4.75 12.16 14.90
CA ASP A 189 -3.30 12.36 14.78
C ASP A 189 -2.56 11.13 14.21
N ASN A 190 -3.20 9.96 14.27
CA ASN A 190 -2.70 8.73 13.67
C ASN A 190 -3.04 8.58 12.18
N GLY A 191 -3.74 9.58 11.60
CA GLY A 191 -4.13 9.62 10.18
C GLY A 191 -5.57 9.16 9.92
N VAL A 192 -6.35 8.85 10.95
CA VAL A 192 -7.75 8.47 10.79
C VAL A 192 -8.57 9.72 10.44
N SER A 193 -9.33 9.63 9.35
CA SER A 193 -10.15 10.73 8.84
C SER A 193 -11.50 10.22 8.35
N ALA A 194 -12.46 11.14 8.16
CA ALA A 194 -13.75 10.85 7.56
C ALA A 194 -13.61 10.16 6.20
N ASN A 195 -12.67 10.63 5.38
CA ASN A 195 -12.42 10.11 4.04
C ASN A 195 -11.91 8.66 4.10
N LEU A 196 -10.95 8.38 5.00
CA LEU A 196 -10.46 7.02 5.21
C LEU A 196 -11.56 6.09 5.72
N CYS A 197 -12.27 6.49 6.78
CA CYS A 197 -13.34 5.68 7.36
C CYS A 197 -14.44 5.39 6.34
N ASN A 198 -14.84 6.37 5.53
CA ASN A 198 -15.83 6.17 4.48
C ASN A 198 -15.34 5.19 3.40
N SER A 199 -14.10 5.36 2.91
CA SER A 199 -13.53 4.44 1.93
C SER A 199 -13.42 3.01 2.45
N VAL A 200 -12.94 2.81 3.69
CA VAL A 200 -12.85 1.47 4.29
C VAL A 200 -14.23 0.89 4.58
N ALA A 201 -15.21 1.71 4.97
CA ALA A 201 -16.60 1.27 5.14
C ALA A 201 -17.20 0.76 3.82
N GLU A 202 -17.02 1.49 2.72
CA GLU A 202 -17.51 1.07 1.40
C GLU A 202 -16.78 -0.19 0.91
N LEU A 203 -15.46 -0.28 1.08
CA LEU A 203 -14.69 -1.51 0.81
C LEU A 203 -15.24 -2.72 1.57
N ALA A 204 -15.46 -2.58 2.88
CA ALA A 204 -15.97 -3.64 3.74
C ALA A 204 -17.43 -3.99 3.40
N LYS A 205 -18.27 -3.02 3.07
CA LYS A 205 -19.67 -3.26 2.70
C LYS A 205 -19.80 -3.95 1.35
N ASN A 206 -19.19 -3.39 0.31
CA ASN A 206 -19.26 -3.90 -1.06
C ASN A 206 -18.56 -5.27 -1.18
N GLY A 207 -17.51 -5.47 -0.37
CA GLY A 207 -16.75 -6.70 -0.34
C GLY A 207 -17.26 -7.79 0.61
N ARG A 208 -18.32 -7.56 1.41
CA ARG A 208 -18.69 -8.41 2.57
C ARG A 208 -17.51 -8.68 3.50
N GLY A 209 -16.73 -7.63 3.72
CA GLY A 209 -15.44 -7.58 4.35
C GLY A 209 -14.31 -7.34 3.36
N VAL A 210 -13.21 -6.83 3.89
CA VAL A 210 -12.01 -6.52 3.13
C VAL A 210 -10.76 -6.91 3.91
N ASP A 211 -9.79 -7.51 3.22
CA ASP A 211 -8.44 -7.72 3.70
C ASP A 211 -7.51 -6.70 3.03
N ILE A 212 -6.70 -6.01 3.84
CA ILE A 212 -5.72 -5.03 3.38
C ILE A 212 -4.34 -5.43 3.89
N ASP A 213 -3.41 -5.73 2.99
CA ASP A 213 -2.02 -6.04 3.32
C ASP A 213 -1.08 -4.94 2.84
N LEU A 214 -0.06 -4.66 3.65
CA LEU A 214 1.02 -3.73 3.33
C LEU A 214 2.36 -4.45 3.47
N THR A 215 3.21 -4.36 2.45
CA THR A 215 4.63 -4.73 2.53
C THR A 215 5.50 -3.58 2.07
N TRP A 216 6.76 -3.55 2.50
CA TRP A 216 7.65 -2.42 2.31
C TRP A 216 8.65 -2.67 1.20
N ALA A 217 9.07 -1.60 0.53
CA ALA A 217 10.16 -1.64 -0.43
C ALA A 217 11.47 -2.08 0.24
N ASP A 218 12.13 -3.09 -0.32
CA ASP A 218 13.40 -3.63 0.17
C ASP A 218 14.55 -2.63 0.09
N VAL A 219 14.46 -1.67 -0.85
CA VAL A 219 15.44 -0.58 -0.98
C VAL A 219 15.50 0.33 0.26
N ARG A 220 14.54 0.24 1.17
CA ARG A 220 14.50 0.93 2.47
C ARG A 220 13.85 0.03 3.53
N PRO A 221 14.59 -0.91 4.15
CA PRO A 221 14.03 -1.86 5.09
C PRO A 221 13.49 -1.16 6.34
N VAL A 222 12.46 -1.76 6.93
CA VAL A 222 11.84 -1.33 8.19
C VAL A 222 11.76 -2.51 9.15
N ASN A 223 11.61 -2.24 10.45
CA ASN A 223 11.58 -3.29 11.48
C ASN A 223 10.34 -4.20 11.39
N VAL A 224 9.23 -3.71 10.81
CA VAL A 224 8.00 -4.50 10.63
C VAL A 224 7.85 -4.86 9.17
N ILE A 225 8.06 -6.12 8.84
CA ILE A 225 8.13 -6.60 7.45
C ILE A 225 6.80 -6.54 6.69
N ALA A 226 5.67 -6.63 7.39
CA ALA A 226 4.34 -6.56 6.79
C ALA A 226 3.26 -6.18 7.82
N TYR A 227 2.19 -5.57 7.34
CA TYR A 227 0.95 -5.36 8.10
C TYR A 227 -0.22 -6.03 7.36
N SER A 228 -1.17 -6.56 8.12
CA SER A 228 -2.44 -7.09 7.60
C SER A 228 -3.58 -6.60 8.47
N PHE A 229 -4.63 -6.09 7.82
CA PHE A 229 -5.81 -5.54 8.46
C PHE A 229 -7.05 -6.19 7.87
N ARG A 230 -8.03 -6.50 8.72
CA ARG A 230 -9.30 -7.08 8.30
C ARG A 230 -10.46 -6.27 8.85
N PHE A 231 -11.32 -5.82 7.95
CA PHE A 231 -12.59 -5.19 8.32
C PHE A 231 -13.74 -6.08 7.87
N SER A 232 -14.60 -6.47 8.80
CA SER A 232 -15.81 -7.23 8.52
C SER A 232 -16.90 -6.35 7.92
N GLU A 233 -17.94 -6.97 7.35
CA GLU A 233 -19.15 -6.25 6.93
C GLU A 233 -19.79 -5.47 8.10
N SER A 234 -19.75 -6.00 9.33
CA SER A 234 -20.24 -5.30 10.53
C SER A 234 -19.41 -4.08 10.91
N SER A 235 -18.13 -4.02 10.50
CA SER A 235 -17.27 -2.85 10.73
C SER A 235 -17.70 -1.66 9.87
N ALA A 236 -18.39 -1.92 8.74
CA ALA A 236 -18.75 -0.89 7.77
C ALA A 236 -19.69 0.17 8.37
N ASP A 237 -20.72 -0.24 9.11
CA ASP A 237 -21.67 0.70 9.71
C ASP A 237 -21.02 1.58 10.78
N ILE A 238 -20.11 1.02 11.57
CA ILE A 238 -19.35 1.74 12.61
C ILE A 238 -18.44 2.79 11.96
N LEU A 239 -17.68 2.39 10.94
CA LEU A 239 -16.80 3.29 10.20
C LEU A 239 -17.57 4.38 9.45
N ALA A 240 -18.73 4.04 8.88
CA ALA A 240 -19.60 5.02 8.22
C ALA A 240 -20.16 6.05 9.22
N GLU A 241 -20.49 5.64 10.44
CA GLU A 241 -20.93 6.57 11.48
C GLU A 241 -19.78 7.43 12.00
N ALA A 242 -18.59 6.87 12.20
CA ALA A 242 -17.38 7.62 12.53
C ALA A 242 -17.08 8.70 11.46
N ALA A 243 -17.21 8.35 10.18
CA ALA A 243 -17.03 9.30 9.09
C ALA A 243 -18.00 10.49 9.15
N LYS A 244 -19.27 10.27 9.52
CA LYS A 244 -20.25 11.34 9.73
C LYS A 244 -19.87 12.25 10.90
N ILE A 245 -19.39 11.67 12.01
CA ILE A 245 -18.96 12.44 13.20
C ILE A 245 -17.78 13.34 12.86
N PHE A 246 -16.75 12.78 12.22
CA PHE A 246 -15.59 13.55 11.79
C PHE A 246 -15.98 14.69 10.84
N SER A 247 -16.85 14.41 9.87
CA SER A 247 -17.30 15.41 8.88
C SER A 247 -18.05 16.59 9.51
N ARG A 248 -18.72 16.40 10.65
CA ARG A 248 -19.46 17.44 11.38
C ARG A 248 -18.58 18.29 12.28
N ARG A 249 -17.44 17.76 12.73
CA ARG A 249 -16.56 18.41 13.72
C ARG A 249 -15.49 19.30 13.12
N ASP A 250 -15.17 19.14 11.83
CA ASP A 250 -14.25 20.03 11.13
C ASP A 250 -14.92 21.39 10.85
N PRO A 251 -14.54 22.49 11.55
CA PRO A 251 -15.20 23.78 11.46
C PRO A 251 -14.69 24.63 10.28
N SER A 252 -14.04 24.02 9.26
CA SER A 252 -13.50 24.69 8.07
C SER A 252 -14.59 25.31 7.16
N PHE A 253 -15.37 26.24 7.71
CA PHE A 253 -16.33 27.15 7.08
C PHE A 253 -16.03 28.59 7.52
#